data_AF-A0A937GXZ2-F1
#
_entry.id   AF-A0A937GXZ2-F1
#
_cell.length_a   1.000
_cell.length_b   1.000
_cell.length_c   1.000
_cell.angle_alpha   90.00
_cell.angle_beta   90.00
_cell.angle_gamma   90.00
#
_symmetry.space_group_name_H-M   'P 1'
#
loop_
_entity.id
_entity.type
_entity.pdbx_description
1 polymer ?
#
loop_
_entity_poly.entity_id
_entity_poly.type
_entity_poly.pdbx_seq_one_letter_code
_entity_poly.pdbx_strand_id
1 'polypeptide(L)' 'AKHRNGGLENIRLKFIGELGRFENLEDFDMPFEFESKMNDNFDQSSFRTNPNDAFDGSNDDMPF' A
#
# COMPACT_ATOMS: atom_id res chain seq x y z
N ALA A 1 26.35 8.69 9.48
CA ALA A 1 25.46 7.79 8.72
C ALA A 1 26.32 6.79 7.95
N LYS A 2 25.87 5.56 7.76
CA LYS A 2 26.60 4.55 6.97
C LYS A 2 25.72 4.11 5.83
N HIS A 3 26.26 4.17 4.62
CA HIS A 3 25.62 3.59 3.46
C HIS A 3 26.57 2.58 2.82
N ARG A 4 26.21 1.30 2.92
CA ARG A 4 27.08 0.23 2.43
C ARG A 4 27.02 0.11 0.90
N ASN A 5 25.86 0.37 0.29
CA ASN A 5 25.61 0.14 -1.14
C ASN A 5 24.56 1.09 -1.75
N GLY A 6 24.59 2.41 -1.50
CA GLY A 6 23.73 3.28 -2.31
C GLY A 6 24.14 4.75 -2.28
N GLY A 7 23.19 5.61 -2.66
CA GLY A 7 23.32 7.06 -2.75
C GLY A 7 24.14 7.73 -1.66
N LEU A 8 25.15 8.49 -2.06
CA LEU A 8 25.98 9.30 -1.16
C LEU A 8 25.46 10.74 -1.06
N GLU A 9 24.41 11.05 -1.81
CA GLU A 9 23.72 12.32 -1.83
C GLU A 9 23.13 12.70 -0.46
N ASN A 10 23.24 14.00 -0.15
CA ASN A 10 22.65 14.57 1.05
C ASN A 10 21.26 15.11 0.68
N ILE A 11 20.22 14.68 1.38
CA ILE A 11 18.87 15.20 1.23
C ILE A 11 18.62 16.34 2.23
N ARG A 12 17.88 17.37 1.80
CA ARG A 12 17.46 18.48 2.67
C ARG A 12 16.03 18.25 3.17
N LEU A 13 15.84 18.32 4.48
CA LEU A 13 14.53 18.16 5.13
C LEU A 13 14.13 19.41 5.91
N LYS A 14 12.83 19.71 5.95
CA LYS A 14 12.25 20.77 6.79
C LYS A 14 11.37 20.17 7.88
N PHE A 15 11.60 20.54 9.13
CA PHE A 15 10.72 20.15 10.23
C PHE A 15 9.45 21.02 10.26
N ILE A 16 8.28 20.37 10.27
CA ILE A 16 6.96 20.99 10.43
C ILE A 16 6.44 20.65 11.83
N GLY A 17 6.58 21.60 12.75
CA GLY A 17 6.28 21.39 14.18
C GLY A 17 4.83 20.99 14.47
N GLU A 18 3.88 21.57 13.74
CA GLU A 18 2.44 21.29 13.91
C GLU A 18 2.07 19.84 13.63
N LEU A 19 2.84 19.17 12.77
CA LEU A 19 2.58 17.80 12.32
C LEU A 19 3.61 16.81 12.86
N GLY A 20 4.63 17.29 13.59
CA GLY A 20 5.73 16.46 14.08
C GLY A 20 6.47 15.68 12.98
N ARG A 21 6.50 16.22 11.75
CA ARG A 21 7.04 15.51 10.57
C ARG A 21 8.14 16.30 9.87
N PHE A 22 9.01 15.57 9.18
CA PHE A 22 10.01 16.14 8.27
C PHE A 22 9.49 16.06 6.84
N GLU A 23 9.37 17.20 6.17
CA GLU A 23 9.04 17.31 4.75
C GLU A 23 10.31 17.33 3.91
N ASN A 24 10.23 16.74 2.72
CA ASN A 24 11.30 16.83 1.74
C ASN A 24 11.31 18.24 1.12
N LEU A 25 12.48 18.88 1.07
CA LEU A 25 12.64 20.19 0.43
C LEU A 25 12.95 20.09 -1.06
N GLU A 26 13.35 18.91 -1.52
CA GLU A 26 13.52 18.62 -2.93
C GLU A 26 12.17 18.21 -3.50
N ASP A 27 11.71 18.98 -4.49
CA ASP A 27 10.53 18.61 -5.26
C ASP A 27 10.98 17.50 -6.23
N PHE A 28 10.69 16.25 -5.87
CA PHE A 28 10.84 15.13 -6.78
C PHE A 28 9.69 15.21 -7.78
N ASP A 29 9.82 16.12 -8.73
CA ASP A 29 8.91 16.29 -9.85
C ASP A 29 9.15 15.10 -10.81
N MET A 30 8.76 13.90 -10.36
CA MET A 30 8.57 12.77 -11.23
C MET A 30 7.16 12.91 -11.77
N PRO A 31 6.98 13.34 -13.04
CA PRO A 31 5.64 13.55 -13.61
C PRO A 31 4.85 12.24 -13.80
N PHE A 32 5.40 11.11 -13.35
CA PHE A 32 4.79 9.80 -13.37
C PHE A 32 4.77 9.21 -11.95
N GLU A 33 3.57 8.84 -11.51
CA GLU A 33 3.37 7.97 -10.36
C GLU A 33 3.35 6.53 -10.86
N PHE A 34 4.21 5.66 -10.32
CA PHE A 34 4.17 4.25 -10.67
C PHE A 34 3.14 3.55 -9.81
N GLU A 35 2.08 3.05 -10.44
CA GLU A 35 1.16 2.16 -9.76
C GLU A 35 1.86 0.86 -9.37
N SER A 36 1.39 0.26 -8.27
CA SER A 36 1.89 -1.06 -7.86
C SER A 36 1.59 -2.08 -8.95
N LYS A 37 2.56 -2.92 -9.35
CA LYS A 37 2.35 -4.02 -10.32
C LYS A 37 1.27 -5.02 -9.93
N MET A 38 0.84 -5.00 -8.67
CA MET A 38 -0.31 -5.77 -8.17
C MET A 38 -1.64 -5.25 -8.72
N ASN A 39 -1.67 -4.00 -9.21
CA ASN A 39 -2.84 -3.36 -9.81
C ASN A 39 -3.03 -3.71 -11.30
N ASP A 40 -2.01 -4.27 -11.96
CA ASP A 40 -2.04 -4.59 -13.41
C ASP A 40 -3.18 -5.56 -13.78
N ASN A 41 -3.62 -6.40 -12.85
CA ASN A 41 -4.71 -7.37 -13.04
C ASN A 41 -5.83 -7.19 -12.00
N PHE A 42 -5.99 -5.98 -11.47
CA PHE A 42 -7.01 -5.71 -10.45
C PHE A 42 -8.40 -5.72 -11.07
N ASP A 43 -9.04 -6.89 -11.07
CA ASP A 43 -10.46 -6.98 -11.36
C ASP A 43 -11.25 -6.60 -10.10
N GLN A 44 -11.94 -5.45 -10.13
CA GLN A 44 -12.85 -5.00 -9.07
C GLN A 44 -13.95 -6.03 -8.75
N SER A 45 -14.22 -6.98 -9.65
CA SER A 45 -15.13 -8.09 -9.38
C SER A 45 -14.61 -9.05 -8.30
N SER A 46 -13.30 -9.10 -8.06
CA SER A 46 -12.64 -9.99 -7.07
C SER A 46 -13.00 -9.65 -5.61
N PHE A 47 -13.54 -8.46 -5.35
CA PHE A 47 -14.05 -8.05 -4.02
C PHE A 47 -15.55 -8.30 -3.85
N ARG A 48 -16.24 -8.78 -4.88
CA ARG A 48 -17.66 -9.10 -4.83
C ARG A 48 -17.84 -10.56 -4.37
N THR A 49 -17.42 -10.85 -3.14
CA THR A 49 -17.76 -12.13 -2.52
C THR A 49 -19.27 -12.17 -2.28
N ASN A 50 -19.94 -13.22 -2.76
CA ASN A 50 -21.36 -13.41 -2.47
C ASN A 50 -21.50 -13.70 -0.97
N PRO A 51 -22.36 -12.97 -0.21
CA PRO A 51 -22.52 -13.21 1.23
C PRO A 51 -22.88 -14.65 1.59
N ASN A 52 -23.50 -15.39 0.67
CA ASN A 52 -23.85 -16.80 0.87
C ASN A 52 -22.63 -17.74 0.82
N ASP A 53 -21.49 -17.30 0.27
CA ASP A 53 -20.24 -18.08 0.26
C ASP A 53 -19.47 -17.94 1.58
N ALA A 54 -19.90 -17.04 2.48
CA ALA A 54 -19.24 -16.81 3.77
C ALA A 54 -19.55 -17.91 4.80
N PHE A 55 -20.67 -18.61 4.62
CA PHE A 55 -21.10 -19.70 5.48
C PHE A 55 -21.51 -20.85 4.56
N ASP A 56 -20.76 -21.95 4.62
CA ASP A 56 -21.07 -23.17 3.87
C ASP A 56 -22.56 -23.48 4.02
N GLY A 57 -23.26 -23.48 2.88
CA GLY A 57 -24.70 -23.37 2.82
C GLY A 57 -25.38 -24.56 3.48
N SER A 58 -25.74 -24.41 4.76
CA SER A 58 -26.73 -25.17 5.52
C SER A 58 -27.03 -26.58 5.01
N ASN A 59 -26.02 -27.45 4.95
CA ASN A 59 -26.19 -28.89 4.73
C ASN A 59 -25.18 -29.71 5.54
N ASP A 60 -24.79 -29.21 6.72
CA ASP A 60 -24.19 -30.08 7.72
C ASP A 60 -25.31 -30.87 8.38
N ASP A 61 -25.55 -32.06 7.83
CA ASP A 61 -26.10 -33.23 8.53
C ASP A 61 -25.34 -33.40 9.86
N MET A 62 -25.77 -32.66 10.88
CA MET A 62 -25.30 -32.84 12.25
C MET A 62 -25.94 -34.13 12.79
N PRO A 63 -25.16 -35.22 12.97
CA PRO A 63 -25.71 -36.43 13.56
C PRO A 63 -25.94 -36.16 15.05
N PHE A 64 -27.20 -36.07 15.44
CA PHE A 64 -27.61 -36.26 16.83
C PHE A 64 -27.36 -37.71 17.27
#